data_AF-A0A398B6X0-F1
#
_entry.id   AF-A0A398B6X0-F1
#
_cell.length_a   1.000
_cell.length_b   1.000
_cell.length_c   1.000
_cell.angle_alpha   90.00
_cell.angle_beta   90.00
_cell.angle_gamma   90.00
#
_symmetry.space_group_name_H-M   'P 1'
#
loop_
_entity.id
_entity.type
_entity.pdbx_description
1 polymer ?
#
loop_
_entity_poly.entity_id
_entity_poly.type
_entity_poly.pdbx_seq_one_letter_code
_entity_poly.pdbx_strand_id
1 'polypeptide(L)' 'MPSLFQYQNSEVSIVEIVCPNCRSKDVGKIGVNQYYCWGCFIEMSLSNGLISTHQVEEDGSLSSLDDLFEEQDRRFTM' A
#
# COMPACT_ATOMS: atom_id res chain seq x y z
N MET A 1 32.82 2.50 -26.68
CA MET A 1 31.75 3.34 -27.26
C MET A 1 30.43 2.61 -27.05
N PRO A 2 29.37 3.25 -26.56
CA PRO A 2 29.11 3.85 -25.24
C PRO A 2 28.37 2.83 -24.31
N SER A 3 28.66 2.62 -23.02
CA SER A 3 28.39 3.42 -21.80
C SER A 3 26.98 4.06 -21.70
N LEU A 4 26.31 3.79 -20.57
CA LEU A 4 25.16 4.49 -19.95
C LEU A 4 23.78 3.83 -20.15
N PHE A 5 23.30 3.18 -19.08
CA PHE A 5 22.00 3.43 -18.43
C PHE A 5 21.97 2.49 -17.20
N GLN A 6 22.67 2.82 -16.12
CA GLN A 6 22.01 3.41 -14.94
C GLN A 6 20.59 2.86 -14.75
N TYR A 7 20.48 1.68 -14.16
CA TYR A 7 19.32 1.40 -13.33
C TYR A 7 19.84 1.02 -11.96
N GLN A 8 20.20 2.07 -11.20
CA GLN A 8 20.16 2.03 -9.75
C GLN A 8 18.77 1.53 -9.37
N ASN A 9 18.60 0.23 -9.13
CA ASN A 9 17.46 -0.23 -8.35
C ASN A 9 17.86 0.00 -6.89
N SER A 10 17.69 1.26 -6.50
CA SER A 10 17.67 1.74 -5.14
C SER A 10 16.95 0.74 -4.24
N GLU A 11 17.63 0.38 -3.15
CA GLU A 11 17.07 -0.05 -1.87
C GLU A 11 15.55 -0.26 -1.91
N VAL A 12 15.12 -1.45 -2.32
CA VAL A 12 13.73 -1.86 -2.14
C VAL A 12 13.55 -2.00 -0.63
N SER A 13 13.09 -0.94 0.01
CA SER A 13 12.66 -0.96 1.40
C SER A 13 11.50 -1.96 1.50
N ILE A 14 11.83 -3.18 1.91
CA ILE A 14 10.91 -4.29 2.13
C ILE A 14 10.11 -3.96 3.39
N VAL A 15 9.14 -3.05 3.27
CA VAL A 15 8.17 -2.80 4.33
C VAL A 15 7.16 -3.93 4.24
N GLU A 16 7.21 -4.86 5.19
CA GLU A 16 6.21 -5.92 5.34
C GLU A 16 4.89 -5.29 5.80
N ILE A 17 4.06 -4.88 4.84
CA ILE A 17 2.68 -4.47 5.11
C ILE A 17 1.78 -5.69 5.19
N VAL A 18 1.04 -5.77 6.28
CA VAL A 18 -0.01 -6.75 6.50
C VAL A 18 -1.35 -6.06 6.30
N CYS A 19 -2.28 -6.71 5.58
CA CYS A 19 -3.60 -6.13 5.38
C CYS A 19 -4.35 -6.00 6.72
N PRO A 20 -4.85 -4.81 7.12
CA PRO A 20 -5.58 -4.68 8.37
C PRO A 20 -6.93 -5.43 8.38
N ASN A 21 -7.50 -5.71 7.20
CA ASN A 21 -8.79 -6.38 7.06
C ASN A 21 -8.68 -7.92 7.22
N CYS A 22 -7.86 -8.60 6.42
CA CYS A 22 -7.69 -10.06 6.51
C CYS A 22 -6.46 -10.51 7.31
N ARG A 23 -5.57 -9.60 7.70
CA ARG A 23 -4.27 -9.89 8.31
C ARG A 23 -3.38 -10.82 7.47
N SER A 24 -3.64 -10.94 6.17
CA SER A 24 -2.79 -11.70 5.27
C SER A 24 -1.58 -10.88 4.81
N LYS A 25 -0.53 -11.63 4.46
CA LYS A 25 0.68 -11.14 3.79
C LYS A 25 0.56 -11.15 2.26
N ASP A 26 -0.60 -11.53 1.73
CA ASP A 26 -0.96 -11.40 0.30
C ASP A 26 -1.26 -9.94 -0.06
N VAL A 27 -0.29 -9.08 0.24
CA VAL A 27 -0.28 -7.66 -0.10
C VAL A 27 0.88 -7.40 -1.04
N GLY A 28 0.56 -6.92 -2.24
CA GLY A 28 1.54 -6.53 -3.25
C GLY A 28 1.82 -5.03 -3.21
N LYS A 29 3.07 -4.62 -3.46
CA LYS A 29 3.41 -3.22 -3.68
C LYS A 29 3.10 -2.85 -5.13
N ILE A 30 2.16 -1.91 -5.34
CA ILE A 30 1.74 -1.44 -6.66
C ILE A 30 2.33 -0.06 -7.02
N GLY A 31 2.96 0.64 -6.08
CA GLY A 31 3.62 1.94 -6.28
C GLY A 31 4.60 2.29 -5.17
N VAL A 32 5.20 3.48 -5.21
CA VAL A 32 6.30 3.90 -4.29
C VAL A 32 5.90 3.76 -2.82
N ASN A 33 4.66 4.10 -2.50
CA ASN A 33 4.04 3.97 -1.19
C ASN A 33 2.63 3.38 -1.28
N GLN A 34 2.36 2.56 -2.28
CA GLN A 34 1.03 2.05 -2.58
C GLN A 34 1.06 0.52 -2.53
N TYR A 35 0.10 -0.05 -1.83
CA TYR A 35 0.00 -1.47 -1.54
C TYR A 35 -1.41 -1.95 -1.83
N TYR A 36 -1.55 -3.18 -2.28
CA TYR A 36 -2.84 -3.74 -2.66
C TYR A 36 -2.99 -5.15 -2.13
N CYS A 37 -4.08 -5.39 -1.41
CA CYS A 37 -4.40 -6.70 -0.88
C CYS A 37 -5.28 -7.48 -1.86
N TRP A 38 -4.77 -8.63 -2.33
CA TRP A 38 -5.48 -9.48 -3.28
C TRP A 38 -6.68 -10.20 -2.67
N GLY A 39 -6.64 -10.47 -1.36
CA GLY A 39 -7.71 -11.17 -0.66
C GLY A 39 -8.89 -10.29 -0.23
N CYS A 40 -8.65 -8.99 -0.08
CA CYS A 40 -9.69 -8.04 0.34
C CYS A 40 -10.08 -7.05 -0.74
N PHE A 41 -9.35 -7.00 -1.85
CA PHE A 41 -9.51 -5.97 -2.87
C PHE A 41 -9.37 -4.57 -2.28
N ILE A 42 -8.41 -4.37 -1.36
CA ILE A 42 -8.19 -3.08 -0.69
C ILE A 42 -6.84 -2.52 -1.11
N GLU A 43 -6.85 -1.29 -1.58
CA GLU A 43 -5.68 -0.45 -1.78
C GLU A 43 -5.32 0.30 -0.49
N MET A 44 -4.03 0.36 -0.19
CA MET A 44 -3.43 0.97 0.99
C MET A 44 -2.32 1.93 0.56
N SER A 45 -2.47 3.20 0.89
CA SER A 45 -1.56 4.28 0.51
C SER A 45 -0.82 4.83 1.73
N LEU A 46 0.50 4.70 1.77
CA LEU A 46 1.35 5.32 2.80
C LEU A 46 1.72 6.75 2.40
N SER A 47 1.09 7.75 3.03
CA SER A 47 1.42 9.16 2.80
C SER A 47 1.75 9.85 4.11
N ASN A 48 2.96 10.40 4.25
CA ASN A 48 3.39 11.16 5.44
C ASN A 48 3.19 10.43 6.79
N GLY A 49 3.34 9.10 6.80
CA GLY A 49 3.12 8.28 8.00
C GLY A 49 1.65 7.97 8.31
N LEU A 50 0.72 8.33 7.42
CA LEU A 50 -0.69 7.93 7.46
C LEU A 50 -0.95 6.86 6.39
N ILE A 51 -1.65 5.78 6.76
CA ILE A 51 -2.13 4.77 5.82
C ILE A 51 -3.56 5.13 5.42
N SER A 52 -3.81 5.41 4.14
CA SER A 52 -5.17 5.53 3.61
C SER A 52 -5.64 4.23 2.98
N THR A 53 -6.89 3.84 3.24
CA THR A 53 -7.45 2.57 2.76
C THR A 53 -8.66 2.78 1.84
N HIS A 54 -8.64 2.14 0.67
CA HIS A 54 -9.73 2.20 -0.31
C HIS A 54 -10.09 0.79 -0.76
N GLN A 55 -11.33 0.39 -0.59
CA GLN A 55 -11.84 -0.87 -1.11
C GLN A 55 -12.22 -0.71 -2.58
N VAL A 56 -11.83 -1.69 -3.39
CA VAL A 56 -12.28 -1.87 -4.75
C VAL A 56 -13.48 -2.80 -4.71
N GLU A 57 -14.64 -2.28 -5.09
CA GLU A 57 -15.87 -3.04 -5.23
C GLU A 57 -15.81 -3.94 -6.49
N GLU A 58 -16.73 -4.89 -6.63
CA GLU A 58 -16.76 -5.83 -7.78
C GLU A 58 -16.96 -5.12 -9.13
N ASP A 59 -17.62 -3.95 -9.13
CA ASP A 59 -17.80 -3.10 -10.30
C ASP A 59 -16.55 -2.25 -10.63
N GLY A 60 -15.51 -2.30 -9.79
CA GLY A 60 -14.29 -1.52 -9.92
C GLY A 60 -14.39 -0.11 -9.33
N SER A 61 -15.49 0.23 -8.66
CA SER A 61 -15.59 1.49 -7.93
C SER A 61 -14.72 1.47 -6.67
N LEU A 62 -14.23 2.65 -6.28
CA LEU A 62 -13.42 2.84 -5.08
C LEU A 62 -14.29 3.37 -3.95
N SER A 63 -14.39 2.59 -2.88
CA SER A 63 -15.06 2.97 -1.64
C SER A 63 -14.03 3.28 -0.57
N SER A 64 -14.02 4.50 -0.05
CA SER A 64 -13.11 4.88 1.04
C SER A 64 -13.43 4.06 2.28
N LEU A 65 -12.48 3.24 2.73
CA LEU A 65 -12.54 2.57 4.04
C LEU A 65 -11.80 3.37 5.12
N ASP A 66 -11.26 4.52 4.75
CA ASP A 66 -10.56 5.48 5.58
C ASP A 66 -11.39 5.90 6.82
N ASP A 67 -12.71 5.91 6.70
CA ASP A 67 -13.67 6.21 7.78
C ASP A 67 -13.81 5.09 8.83
N LEU A 68 -13.41 3.86 8.52
CA LEU A 68 -13.48 2.72 9.45
C LEU A 68 -12.28 2.65 10.40
N PHE A 69 -11.21 3.38 10.09
CA PHE A 69 -9.99 3.38 10.88
C PHE A 69 -9.74 4.81 11.38
N GLU A 70 -9.57 4.99 12.68
CA GLU A 70 -9.22 6.32 13.21
C GLU A 70 -7.79 6.69 12.76
N GLU A 71 -7.51 7.99 12.59
CA GLU A 71 -6.18 8.49 12.18
C GLU A 71 -5.04 8.00 13.10
N GLN A 72 -5.37 7.68 14.35
CA GLN A 72 -4.43 7.10 15.32
C GLN A 72 -4.02 5.66 14.99
N ASP A 73 -4.93 4.83 14.47
CA ASP A 73 -4.65 3.45 14.06
C ASP A 73 -3.90 3.41 12.71
N ARG A 74 -4.13 4.43 11.89
CA ARG A 74 -3.47 4.63 10.58
C ARG A 74 -2.11 5.29 10.66
N ARG A 75 -1.68 5.73 11.85
CA ARG A 75 -0.38 6.35 12.07
C ARG A 75 0.71 5.29 12.14
N PHE A 76 1.49 5.19 11.06
CA PHE A 76 2.72 4.41 11.05
C PHE A 76 3.76 5.13 11.90
N THR A 77 3.86 4.75 13.17
CA THR A 77 4.93 5.24 14.06
C THR A 77 6.14 4.34 13.81
N MET A 78 7.17 4.89 13.14
CA MET A 78 8.48 4.25 13.03
C MET A 78 9.13 4.05 14.41
#